data_AF-A0AA85BU83-F1
#
_entry.id   AF-A0AA85BU83-F1
#
_cell.length_a   1.000
_cell.length_b   1.000
_cell.length_c   1.000
_cell.angle_alpha   90.00
_cell.angle_beta   90.00
_cell.angle_gamma   90.00
#
_symmetry.space_group_name_H-M   'P 1'
#
loop_
_entity.id
_entity.type
_entity.pdbx_description
1 polymer ?
#
loop_
_entity_poly.entity_id
_entity_poly.type
_entity_poly.pdbx_seq_one_letter_code
_entity_poly.pdbx_strand_id
1 'polypeptide(L)'
;MTSKMFVESYGDEVSRVFTLEKSQSRSISSLFDLHLSWVTFKKFFLPVGYPSSVSNDYLEYQIWDTIQAFASSITGALASQAVLIGVGVGNSSATILSASLTWMFKDGSGMIGRIIFAGYHGIKLDCDCKFWRFVADILNDCALFLELISPLFNDMFTPLLCLANVLKSLVGVAGSATRAAIVQHQAINNNLADVSAKDGSQETLSNLLAWLLNFILLYMVTGNQFCIWFCFICCTIVHLYSNYRAVKCLKLRTFNRTRFHLAIQQWFEQQFCHVFMLNNNNDMNKIPEYLLVNKSFPNVIWVNECEPILYKTDQSTIIMGCSLYKLPIEGQKLLPHLIGLCEKKQLHFVLFELGIHSTRQLN
;
A
#
# COMPACT_ATOMS: atom_id res chain seq x y z
N MET A 1 20.22 -40.60 30.98
CA MET A 1 19.89 -39.17 30.77
C MET A 1 19.19 -39.04 29.44
N THR A 2 17.92 -38.66 29.45
CA THR A 2 17.11 -38.39 28.26
C THR A 2 17.61 -37.11 27.60
N SER A 3 18.22 -37.22 26.42
CA SER A 3 18.54 -36.05 25.61
C SER A 3 17.22 -35.45 25.12
N LYS A 4 16.88 -34.25 25.61
CA LYS A 4 15.76 -33.50 25.06
C LYS A 4 16.20 -32.95 23.70
N MET A 5 15.57 -33.44 22.65
CA MET A 5 15.81 -32.98 21.29
C MET A 5 14.90 -31.77 21.06
N PHE A 6 15.50 -30.60 20.84
CA PHE A 6 14.76 -29.40 20.44
C PHE A 6 14.97 -29.19 18.95
N VAL A 7 13.88 -29.16 18.20
CA VAL A 7 13.88 -28.86 16.77
C VAL A 7 13.41 -27.42 16.63
N GLU A 8 14.33 -26.54 16.25
CA GLU A 8 13.99 -25.19 15.81
C GLU A 8 13.91 -25.22 14.28
N SER A 9 12.75 -24.89 13.72
CA SER A 9 12.50 -24.87 12.28
C SER A 9 12.12 -23.46 11.87
N TYR A 10 12.90 -22.88 10.94
CA TYR A 10 12.57 -21.65 10.23
C TYR A 10 12.52 -21.98 8.73
N GLY A 11 11.33 -21.96 8.15
CA GLY A 11 11.12 -22.32 6.74
C GLY A 11 11.49 -23.77 6.40
N ASP A 12 11.50 -24.08 5.10
CA ASP A 12 11.65 -25.45 4.57
C ASP A 12 13.11 -25.92 4.46
N GLU A 13 14.11 -25.12 4.85
CA GLU A 13 15.51 -25.52 4.80
C GLU A 13 16.18 -25.47 6.18
N VAL A 14 16.50 -26.68 6.67
CA VAL A 14 17.31 -27.01 7.84
C VAL A 14 16.59 -26.86 9.20
N SER A 15 15.94 -27.94 9.63
CA SER A 15 15.73 -28.23 11.04
C SER A 15 17.08 -28.34 11.74
N ARG A 16 17.47 -27.32 12.52
CA ARG A 16 18.66 -27.44 13.38
C ARG A 16 18.28 -28.32 14.57
N VAL A 17 18.76 -29.56 14.54
CA VAL A 17 18.70 -30.46 15.70
C VAL A 17 19.81 -30.03 16.65
N PHE A 18 19.46 -29.41 17.77
CA PHE A 18 20.42 -29.12 18.83
C PHE A 18 20.64 -30.39 19.67
N THR A 19 21.70 -31.14 19.39
CA THR A 19 22.26 -32.09 20.33
C THR A 19 23.28 -31.37 21.22
N LEU A 20 23.08 -31.43 22.54
CA LEU A 20 24.09 -31.00 23.52
C LEU A 20 25.25 -31.98 23.47
N GLU A 21 26.15 -31.81 22.52
CA GLU A 21 27.42 -32.53 22.47
C GLU A 21 28.61 -31.57 22.32
N LYS A 22 29.68 -31.90 23.03
CA LYS A 22 30.82 -31.05 23.33
C LYS A 22 31.67 -30.83 22.08
N SER A 23 31.72 -29.57 21.63
CA SER A 23 32.73 -28.95 20.75
C SER A 23 33.46 -29.84 19.72
N GLN A 24 33.10 -29.68 18.45
CA GLN A 24 34.08 -29.83 17.37
C GLN A 24 34.09 -28.58 16.49
N SER A 25 35.31 -28.05 16.30
CA SER A 25 35.62 -26.92 15.44
C SER A 25 35.20 -27.23 14.00
N ARG A 26 34.43 -26.33 13.39
CA ARG A 26 34.18 -26.37 11.94
C ARG A 26 35.11 -25.39 11.25
N SER A 27 35.97 -25.94 10.40
CA SER A 27 36.74 -25.23 9.38
C SER A 27 35.79 -24.46 8.46
N ILE A 28 35.94 -23.13 8.42
CA ILE A 28 35.32 -22.26 7.41
C ILE A 28 36.23 -22.34 6.18
N SER A 29 36.03 -23.34 5.34
CA SER A 29 36.72 -23.47 4.06
C SER A 29 35.71 -23.37 2.93
N SER A 30 35.99 -22.42 2.02
CA SER A 30 35.33 -22.11 0.73
C SER A 30 33.99 -21.35 0.79
N LEU A 31 34.06 -20.02 0.90
CA LEU A 31 32.93 -19.11 0.65
C LEU A 31 32.98 -18.45 -0.75
N PHE A 32 33.89 -18.86 -1.63
CA PHE A 32 34.12 -18.17 -2.90
C PHE A 32 34.34 -19.11 -4.08
N ASP A 33 33.42 -20.06 -4.29
CA ASP A 33 33.24 -20.66 -5.61
C ASP A 33 31.97 -20.08 -6.23
N LEU A 34 32.19 -19.11 -7.11
CA LEU A 34 31.20 -18.32 -7.84
C LEU A 34 30.51 -19.14 -8.93
N HIS A 35 30.01 -20.33 -8.61
CA HIS A 35 29.32 -21.20 -9.57
C HIS A 35 27.80 -21.13 -9.39
N LEU A 36 27.15 -19.97 -9.51
CA LEU A 36 25.76 -19.90 -9.01
C LEU A 36 24.88 -18.71 -9.43
N SER A 37 24.84 -18.31 -10.71
CA SER A 37 24.10 -17.10 -11.15
C SER A 37 22.62 -17.06 -10.70
N TRP A 38 21.87 -18.16 -10.84
CA TRP A 38 20.44 -18.18 -10.47
C TRP A 38 20.18 -18.52 -9.01
N VAL A 39 20.87 -19.50 -8.43
CA VAL A 39 20.63 -19.89 -7.04
C VAL A 39 21.15 -18.83 -6.06
N THR A 40 22.25 -18.15 -6.38
CA THR A 40 22.70 -16.96 -5.61
C THR A 40 21.72 -15.81 -5.74
N PHE A 41 21.21 -15.54 -6.94
CA PHE A 41 20.17 -14.52 -7.14
C PHE A 41 18.93 -14.81 -6.29
N LYS A 42 18.38 -16.02 -6.37
CA LYS A 42 17.26 -16.45 -5.52
C LYS A 42 17.58 -16.28 -4.04
N LYS A 43 18.78 -16.66 -3.61
CA LYS A 43 19.20 -16.56 -2.21
C LYS A 43 19.23 -15.11 -1.70
N PHE A 44 19.63 -14.15 -2.53
CA PHE A 44 19.69 -12.74 -2.11
C PHE A 44 18.35 -12.02 -2.22
N PHE A 45 17.54 -12.35 -3.23
CA PHE A 45 16.37 -11.55 -3.57
C PHE A 45 15.04 -12.25 -3.32
N LEU A 46 14.96 -13.57 -3.21
CA LEU A 46 13.69 -14.28 -3.00
C LEU A 46 13.63 -14.96 -1.63
N PRO A 47 12.44 -15.04 -1.00
CA PRO A 47 12.29 -15.74 0.25
C PRO A 47 12.56 -17.25 0.11
N VAL A 48 13.00 -17.88 1.19
CA VAL A 48 13.19 -19.32 1.28
C VAL A 48 11.86 -20.03 1.00
N GLY A 49 11.87 -21.05 0.15
CA GLY A 49 10.66 -21.76 -0.27
C GLY A 49 9.83 -21.04 -1.33
N TYR A 50 10.35 -19.99 -1.97
CA TYR A 50 9.68 -19.34 -3.10
C TYR A 50 9.47 -20.35 -4.26
N PRO A 51 8.28 -20.41 -4.89
CA PRO A 51 7.15 -19.48 -4.75
C PRO A 51 6.12 -19.84 -3.67
N SER A 52 6.16 -21.05 -3.11
CA SER A 52 5.13 -21.54 -2.19
C SER A 52 5.15 -20.90 -0.80
N SER A 53 6.21 -20.18 -0.44
CA SER A 53 6.34 -19.53 0.86
C SER A 53 5.82 -18.09 0.91
N VAL A 54 5.36 -17.54 -0.23
CA VAL A 54 4.81 -16.18 -0.31
C VAL A 54 3.41 -16.15 -0.93
N SER A 55 2.69 -15.05 -0.76
CA SER A 55 1.42 -14.82 -1.45
C SER A 55 1.60 -14.77 -2.98
N ASN A 56 0.56 -15.17 -3.72
CA ASN A 56 0.57 -15.21 -5.19
C ASN A 56 0.75 -13.83 -5.85
N ASP A 57 0.56 -12.74 -5.11
CA ASP A 57 0.75 -11.36 -5.59
C ASP A 57 2.18 -10.82 -5.35
N TYR A 58 3.05 -11.58 -4.67
CA TYR A 58 4.38 -11.14 -4.27
C TYR A 58 5.23 -10.67 -5.45
N LEU A 59 5.43 -11.53 -6.45
CA LEU A 59 6.36 -11.22 -7.54
C LEU A 59 5.90 -10.02 -8.36
N GLU A 60 4.61 -9.96 -8.70
CA GLU A 60 4.05 -8.84 -9.46
C GLU A 60 4.18 -7.53 -8.68
N TYR A 61 3.85 -7.55 -7.38
CA TYR A 61 4.01 -6.40 -6.51
C TYR A 61 5.47 -5.92 -6.47
N GLN A 62 6.43 -6.82 -6.24
CA GLN A 62 7.85 -6.48 -6.10
C GLN A 62 8.46 -5.90 -7.39
N ILE A 63 8.03 -6.36 -8.56
CA ILE A 63 8.46 -5.79 -9.85
C ILE A 63 8.00 -4.34 -9.96
N TRP A 64 6.71 -4.07 -9.71
CA TRP A 64 6.17 -2.72 -9.78
C TRP A 64 6.76 -1.80 -8.72
N ASP A 65 6.93 -2.29 -7.49
CA ASP A 65 7.56 -1.55 -6.39
C ASP A 65 9.03 -1.22 -6.68
N THR A 66 9.76 -2.12 -7.34
CA THR A 66 11.14 -1.87 -7.79
C THR A 66 11.20 -0.74 -8.83
N ILE A 67 10.31 -0.75 -9.83
CA ILE A 67 10.23 0.30 -10.86
C ILE A 67 9.83 1.64 -10.22
N GLN A 68 8.87 1.60 -9.29
CA GLN A 68 8.46 2.76 -8.51
C GLN A 68 9.66 3.35 -7.75
N ALA A 69 10.35 2.56 -6.92
CA ALA A 69 11.49 3.00 -6.12
C ALA A 69 12.61 3.58 -7.00
N PHE A 70 12.88 2.95 -8.16
CA PHE A 70 13.86 3.44 -9.12
C PHE A 70 13.51 4.84 -9.63
N ALA A 71 12.27 5.05 -10.07
CA ALA A 71 11.80 6.36 -10.55
C ALA A 71 11.84 7.43 -9.45
N SER A 72 11.40 7.08 -8.23
CA SER A 72 11.43 7.96 -7.06
C SER A 72 12.85 8.42 -6.71
N SER A 73 13.83 7.51 -6.81
CA SER A 73 15.24 7.78 -6.54
C SER A 73 15.85 8.78 -7.53
N ILE A 74 15.46 8.72 -8.81
CA ILE A 74 15.89 9.71 -9.82
C ILE A 74 15.32 11.10 -9.49
N THR A 75 14.00 11.20 -9.25
CA THR A 75 13.37 12.48 -8.87
C THR A 75 13.92 13.02 -7.55
N GLY A 76 14.26 12.13 -6.61
CA GLY A 76 14.89 12.45 -5.34
C GLY A 76 16.27 13.08 -5.51
N ALA A 77 17.08 12.61 -6.45
CA ALA A 77 18.38 13.20 -6.76
C ALA A 77 18.26 14.61 -7.36
N LEU A 78 17.30 14.82 -8.27
CA LEU A 78 17.02 16.14 -8.85
C LEU A 78 16.58 17.15 -7.78
N ALA A 79 15.63 16.75 -6.93
CA ALA A 79 15.16 17.59 -5.82
C ALA A 79 16.28 17.88 -4.81
N SER A 80 17.13 16.88 -4.50
CA SER A 80 18.28 17.06 -3.60
C SER A 80 19.28 18.09 -4.15
N GLN A 81 19.57 18.04 -5.46
CA GLN A 81 20.41 19.03 -6.10
C GLN A 81 19.82 20.44 -5.99
N ALA A 82 18.51 20.59 -6.24
CA ALA A 82 17.83 21.87 -6.11
C ALA A 82 17.91 22.42 -4.67
N VAL A 83 17.70 21.57 -3.66
CA VAL A 83 17.86 21.96 -2.25
C VAL A 83 19.29 22.43 -1.94
N LEU A 84 20.31 21.74 -2.48
CA LEU A 84 21.72 22.16 -2.31
C LEU A 84 21.98 23.54 -2.91
N ILE A 85 21.43 23.82 -4.09
CA ILE A 85 21.50 25.15 -4.72
C ILE A 85 20.78 26.18 -3.83
N GLY A 86 19.58 25.86 -3.34
CA GLY A 86 18.77 26.75 -2.51
C GLY A 86 19.40 27.11 -1.16
N VAL A 87 20.10 26.18 -0.50
CA VAL A 87 20.86 26.50 0.73
C VAL A 87 22.15 27.30 0.45
N GLY A 88 22.49 27.53 -0.82
CA GLY A 88 23.62 28.36 -1.22
C GLY A 88 24.92 27.62 -1.50
N VAL A 89 24.88 26.30 -1.78
CA VAL A 89 26.09 25.58 -2.23
C VAL A 89 26.61 26.21 -3.52
N GLY A 90 27.87 26.66 -3.49
CA GLY A 90 28.52 27.35 -4.61
C GLY A 90 28.38 28.88 -4.59
N ASN A 91 27.65 29.46 -3.62
CA ASN A 91 27.55 30.91 -3.44
C ASN A 91 28.55 31.39 -2.36
N SER A 92 29.45 32.32 -2.72
CA SER A 92 30.46 32.88 -1.80
C SER A 92 29.88 33.70 -0.65
N SER A 93 28.63 34.17 -0.78
CA SER A 93 27.92 34.94 0.26
C SER A 93 27.10 34.06 1.21
N ALA A 94 26.96 32.76 0.92
CA ALA A 94 26.21 31.85 1.77
C ALA A 94 27.01 31.50 3.04
N THR A 95 26.33 31.48 4.19
CA THR A 95 26.96 31.17 5.47
C THR A 95 26.61 29.76 5.94
N ILE A 96 27.58 29.08 6.56
CA ILE A 96 27.37 27.76 7.17
C ILE A 96 26.23 27.83 8.20
N LEU A 97 26.17 28.90 9.00
CA LEU A 97 25.12 29.09 10.01
C LEU A 97 23.71 29.11 9.41
N SER A 98 23.49 29.86 8.33
CA SER A 98 22.18 29.94 7.67
C SER A 98 21.75 28.58 7.08
N ALA A 99 22.68 27.87 6.45
CA ALA A 99 22.43 26.52 5.96
C ALA A 99 22.09 25.57 7.10
N SER A 100 22.87 25.57 8.19
CA SER A 100 22.62 24.72 9.37
C SER A 100 21.25 25.00 10.01
N LEU A 101 20.87 26.27 10.19
CA LEU A 101 19.55 26.63 10.71
C LEU A 101 18.42 26.15 9.80
N THR A 102 18.60 26.27 8.48
CA THR A 102 17.63 25.77 7.50
C THR A 102 17.40 24.26 7.64
N TRP A 103 18.47 23.47 7.79
CA TRP A 103 18.37 22.03 8.05
C TRP A 103 17.68 21.72 9.37
N MET A 104 18.00 22.44 10.45
CA MET A 104 17.34 22.26 11.75
C MET A 104 15.83 22.53 11.68
N PHE A 105 15.41 23.62 11.02
CA PHE A 105 13.99 23.93 10.84
C PHE A 105 13.28 22.89 9.96
N LYS A 106 13.93 22.49 8.85
CA LYS A 106 13.44 21.43 7.97
C LYS A 106 13.20 20.14 8.76
N ASP A 107 14.20 19.66 9.48
CA ASP A 107 14.12 18.38 10.20
C ASP A 107 13.17 18.44 11.39
N GLY A 108 13.21 19.54 12.16
CA GLY A 108 12.30 19.76 13.29
C GLY A 108 10.83 19.78 12.87
N SER A 109 10.48 20.48 11.79
CA SER A 109 9.11 20.49 11.27
C SER A 109 8.66 19.10 10.81
N GLY A 110 9.52 18.35 10.11
CA GLY A 110 9.26 16.97 9.71
C GLY A 110 9.01 16.04 10.91
N MET A 111 9.83 16.13 11.96
CA MET A 111 9.63 15.36 13.20
C MET A 111 8.27 15.63 13.85
N ILE A 112 7.89 16.90 13.98
CA ILE A 112 6.58 17.30 14.52
C ILE A 112 5.44 16.73 13.65
N GLY A 113 5.53 16.90 12.33
CA GLY A 113 4.52 16.42 11.39
C GLY A 113 4.30 14.91 11.48
N ARG A 114 5.38 14.13 11.58
CA ARG A 114 5.32 12.67 11.74
C ARG A 114 4.66 12.25 13.05
N ILE A 115 4.96 12.90 14.18
CA ILE A 115 4.34 12.58 15.48
C ILE A 115 2.83 12.83 15.42
N ILE A 116 2.43 14.00 14.90
CA ILE A 116 1.01 14.37 14.77
C ILE A 116 0.29 13.37 13.85
N PHE A 117 0.85 13.10 12.67
CA PHE A 117 0.24 12.20 11.70
C PHE A 117 0.09 10.78 12.23
N ALA A 118 1.12 10.24 12.89
CA ALA A 118 1.04 8.93 13.52
C ALA A 118 -0.07 8.86 14.58
N GLY A 119 -0.21 9.91 15.41
CA GLY A 119 -1.24 10.01 16.43
C GLY A 119 -2.68 10.01 15.89
N TYR A 120 -2.94 10.72 14.78
CA TYR A 120 -4.29 10.83 14.22
C TYR A 120 -4.67 9.71 13.24
N HIS A 121 -3.69 9.19 12.48
CA HIS A 121 -3.97 8.28 11.37
C HIS A 121 -3.43 6.86 11.54
N GLY A 122 -2.60 6.57 12.56
CA GLY A 122 -1.89 5.29 12.70
C GLY A 122 -2.78 4.04 12.58
N ILE A 123 -3.95 4.04 13.21
CA ILE A 123 -4.90 2.90 13.23
C ILE A 123 -5.48 2.58 11.84
N LYS A 124 -5.47 3.54 10.91
CA LYS A 124 -6.07 3.38 9.57
C LYS A 124 -5.06 3.00 8.49
N LEU A 125 -3.76 3.03 8.80
CA LEU A 125 -2.70 2.89 7.79
C LEU A 125 -2.63 1.47 7.22
N ASP A 126 -2.74 0.46 8.08
CA ASP A 126 -2.78 -0.95 7.69
C ASP A 126 -4.15 -1.37 7.14
N CYS A 127 -5.23 -0.81 7.69
CA CYS A 127 -6.61 -1.09 7.28
C CYS A 127 -6.87 -0.66 5.82
N ASP A 128 -6.49 0.57 5.47
CA ASP A 128 -6.65 1.13 4.11
C ASP A 128 -5.32 1.11 3.35
N CYS A 129 -4.62 -0.03 3.42
CA CYS A 129 -3.24 -0.16 2.94
C CYS A 129 -3.04 0.30 1.49
N LYS A 130 -3.90 -0.16 0.54
CA LYS A 130 -3.81 0.22 -0.87
C LYS A 130 -3.91 1.74 -1.08
N PHE A 131 -4.87 2.37 -0.40
CA PHE A 131 -5.08 3.81 -0.46
C PHE A 131 -3.86 4.57 0.09
N TRP A 132 -3.42 4.20 1.30
CA TRP A 132 -2.32 4.92 1.95
C TRP A 132 -0.99 4.72 1.24
N ARG A 133 -0.76 3.55 0.63
CA ARG A 133 0.43 3.30 -0.19
C ARG A 133 0.44 4.17 -1.43
N PHE A 134 -0.71 4.37 -2.07
CA PHE A 134 -0.83 5.27 -3.23
C PHE A 134 -0.74 6.75 -2.85
N VAL A 135 -1.43 7.17 -1.78
CA VAL A 135 -1.40 8.55 -1.28
C VAL A 135 -0.01 8.95 -0.80
N ALA A 136 0.73 8.05 -0.17
CA ALA A 136 2.10 8.31 0.26
C ALA A 136 2.98 8.78 -0.91
N ASP A 137 2.85 8.15 -2.09
CA ASP A 137 3.64 8.55 -3.26
C ASP A 137 3.18 9.87 -3.88
N ILE A 138 1.87 10.17 -3.86
CA ILE A 138 1.38 11.51 -4.25
C ILE A 138 2.00 12.58 -3.34
N LEU A 139 2.00 12.35 -2.03
CA LEU A 139 2.61 13.28 -1.06
C LEU A 139 4.13 13.37 -1.27
N ASN A 140 4.79 12.27 -1.63
CA ASN A 140 6.22 12.26 -1.96
C ASN A 140 6.51 13.13 -3.18
N ASP A 141 5.75 12.96 -4.26
CA ASP A 141 5.95 13.72 -5.50
C ASP A 141 5.65 15.21 -5.30
N CYS A 142 4.62 15.54 -4.51
CA CYS A 142 4.38 16.91 -4.05
C CYS A 142 5.56 17.47 -3.25
N ALA A 143 6.15 16.68 -2.34
CA ALA A 143 7.30 17.12 -1.57
C ALA A 143 8.54 17.35 -2.43
N LEU A 144 8.82 16.44 -3.37
CA LEU A 144 9.92 16.57 -4.31
C LEU A 144 9.71 17.76 -5.25
N PHE A 145 8.49 18.02 -5.69
CA PHE A 145 8.13 19.21 -6.46
C PHE A 145 8.39 20.49 -5.67
N LEU A 146 7.96 20.55 -4.40
CA LEU A 146 8.23 21.69 -3.51
C LEU A 146 9.73 21.93 -3.33
N GLU A 147 10.53 20.88 -3.12
CA GLU A 147 11.98 20.98 -3.06
C GLU A 147 12.58 21.50 -4.38
N LEU A 148 12.08 21.04 -5.52
CA LEU A 148 12.56 21.43 -6.85
C LEU A 148 12.28 22.91 -7.17
N ILE A 149 11.11 23.44 -6.79
CA ILE A 149 10.75 24.84 -7.02
C ILE A 149 11.28 25.78 -5.93
N SER A 150 11.59 25.27 -4.73
CA SER A 150 11.98 26.10 -3.59
C SER A 150 13.11 27.10 -3.88
N PRO A 151 14.16 26.79 -4.69
CA PRO A 151 15.24 27.75 -4.96
C PRO A 151 14.81 28.94 -5.84
N LEU A 152 13.61 28.89 -6.45
CA LEU A 152 13.05 30.00 -7.21
C LEU A 152 12.53 31.11 -6.29
N PHE A 153 12.36 30.84 -5.00
CA PHE A 153 11.75 31.75 -4.03
C PHE A 153 12.66 31.98 -2.83
N ASN A 154 13.52 33.00 -2.88
CA ASN A 154 14.51 33.26 -1.81
C ASN A 154 13.87 33.41 -0.41
N ASP A 155 12.83 34.24 -0.26
CA ASP A 155 12.22 34.51 1.04
C ASP A 155 11.35 33.33 1.55
N MET A 156 10.84 32.50 0.63
CA MET A 156 9.97 31.36 0.94
C MET A 156 10.71 30.02 0.92
N PHE A 157 12.02 30.01 0.65
CA PHE A 157 12.82 28.80 0.51
C PHE A 157 12.70 27.89 1.74
N THR A 158 13.02 28.43 2.93
CA THR A 158 12.96 27.65 4.17
C THR A 158 11.54 27.19 4.51
N PRO A 159 10.48 28.03 4.46
CA PRO A 159 9.10 27.56 4.63
C PRO A 159 8.67 26.44 3.67
N LEU A 160 9.00 26.55 2.38
CA LEU A 160 8.69 25.53 1.37
C LEU A 160 9.43 24.22 1.66
N LEU A 161 10.70 24.31 2.06
CA LEU A 161 11.52 23.15 2.42
C LEU A 161 11.00 22.45 3.69
N CYS A 162 10.55 23.22 4.68
CA CYS A 162 9.87 22.69 5.87
C CYS A 162 8.58 21.96 5.49
N LEU A 163 7.73 22.56 4.65
CA LEU A 163 6.50 21.91 4.17
C LEU A 163 6.81 20.62 3.42
N ALA A 164 7.79 20.63 2.51
CA ALA A 164 8.24 19.44 1.81
C ALA A 164 8.70 18.34 2.78
N ASN A 165 9.44 18.69 3.84
CA ASN A 165 9.92 17.70 4.80
C ASN A 165 8.83 17.18 5.74
N VAL A 166 7.81 17.99 6.04
CA VAL A 166 6.57 17.51 6.69
C VAL A 166 5.91 16.46 5.80
N LEU A 167 5.70 16.75 4.52
CA LEU A 167 5.13 15.78 3.57
C LEU A 167 5.96 14.49 3.52
N LYS A 168 7.29 14.56 3.34
CA LYS A 168 8.17 13.38 3.37
C LYS A 168 8.09 12.59 4.68
N SER A 169 7.94 13.29 5.81
CA SER A 169 7.79 12.63 7.10
C SER A 169 6.46 11.88 7.21
N LEU A 170 5.38 12.43 6.65
CA LEU A 170 4.09 11.73 6.50
C LEU A 170 4.23 10.50 5.59
N VAL A 171 4.91 10.63 4.46
CA VAL A 171 5.25 9.52 3.56
C VAL A 171 6.00 8.42 4.31
N GLY A 172 7.00 8.77 5.11
CA GLY A 172 7.76 7.80 5.91
C GLY A 172 6.88 6.99 6.86
N VAL A 173 5.89 7.63 7.51
CA VAL A 173 4.96 6.93 8.41
C VAL A 173 3.97 6.07 7.63
N ALA A 174 3.30 6.62 6.62
CA ALA A 174 2.32 5.87 5.82
C ALA A 174 2.98 4.72 5.05
N GLY A 175 4.12 4.98 4.41
CA GLY A 175 4.90 4.00 3.66
C GLY A 175 5.42 2.86 4.53
N SER A 176 5.99 3.15 5.70
CA SER A 176 6.47 2.09 6.61
C SER A 176 5.33 1.23 7.16
N ALA A 177 4.22 1.82 7.58
CA ALA A 177 3.07 1.09 8.11
C ALA A 177 2.41 0.21 7.04
N THR A 178 2.20 0.75 5.84
CA THR A 178 1.61 -0.01 4.71
C THR A 178 2.54 -1.11 4.23
N ARG A 179 3.85 -0.86 4.14
CA ARG A 179 4.87 -1.87 3.84
C ARG A 179 4.84 -3.01 4.86
N ALA A 180 4.77 -2.70 6.16
CA ALA A 180 4.68 -3.74 7.19
C ALA A 180 3.43 -4.62 7.00
N ALA A 181 2.27 -4.02 6.69
CA ALA A 181 1.05 -4.75 6.40
C ALA A 181 1.15 -5.64 5.13
N ILE A 182 1.83 -5.16 4.09
CA ILE A 182 2.06 -5.92 2.84
C ILE A 182 3.01 -7.09 3.08
N VAL A 183 4.13 -6.86 3.76
CA VAL A 183 5.10 -7.91 4.11
C VAL A 183 4.44 -8.97 4.99
N GLN A 184 3.59 -8.56 5.94
CA GLN A 184 2.80 -9.48 6.74
C GLN A 184 1.81 -10.31 5.92
N HIS A 185 1.12 -9.70 4.95
CA HIS A 185 0.24 -10.42 4.04
C HIS A 185 1.02 -11.39 3.12
N GLN A 186 2.20 -10.99 2.68
CA GLN A 186 3.05 -11.78 1.79
C GLN A 186 3.72 -12.96 2.49
N ALA A 187 3.95 -12.88 3.80
CA ALA A 187 4.54 -13.97 4.58
C ALA A 187 3.50 -15.03 4.94
N ILE A 188 3.49 -16.16 4.21
CA ILE A 188 2.47 -17.21 4.37
C ILE A 188 2.98 -18.45 5.11
N ASN A 189 4.30 -18.56 5.33
CA ASN A 189 4.95 -19.73 5.93
C ASN A 189 5.75 -19.37 7.20
N ASN A 190 5.20 -18.48 8.05
CA ASN A 190 5.89 -17.93 9.24
C ASN A 190 7.28 -17.35 8.93
N ASN A 191 7.43 -16.80 7.72
CA ASN A 191 8.67 -16.32 7.14
C ASN A 191 8.73 -14.78 7.08
N LEU A 192 8.05 -14.09 8.00
CA LEU A 192 7.91 -12.63 8.01
C LEU A 192 9.26 -11.90 7.93
N ALA A 193 10.22 -12.31 8.75
CA ALA A 193 11.55 -11.72 8.79
C ALA A 193 12.31 -11.92 7.47
N ASP A 194 12.18 -13.10 6.85
CA ASP A 194 12.82 -13.40 5.58
C ASP A 194 12.19 -12.57 4.44
N VAL A 195 10.86 -12.54 4.34
CA VAL A 195 10.15 -11.69 3.36
C VAL A 195 10.56 -10.22 3.53
N SER A 196 10.59 -9.70 4.76
CA SER A 196 11.04 -8.33 5.04
C SER A 196 12.48 -8.07 4.61
N ALA A 197 13.39 -9.03 4.85
CA ALA A 197 14.79 -8.89 4.49
C ALA A 197 15.02 -8.93 2.96
N LYS A 198 14.26 -9.76 2.24
CA LYS A 198 14.31 -9.84 0.77
C LYS A 198 13.73 -8.59 0.11
N ASP A 199 12.60 -8.12 0.62
CA ASP A 199 11.99 -6.85 0.22
C ASP A 199 12.98 -5.69 0.41
N GLY A 200 13.64 -5.59 1.56
CA GLY A 200 14.71 -4.60 1.79
C GLY A 200 15.92 -4.76 0.85
N SER A 201 16.29 -6.00 0.49
CA SER A 201 17.39 -6.25 -0.45
C SER A 201 17.05 -5.85 -1.88
N GLN A 202 15.80 -6.06 -2.31
CA GLN A 202 15.30 -5.63 -3.62
C GLN A 202 15.25 -4.12 -3.74
N GLU A 203 14.72 -3.44 -2.71
CA GLU A 203 14.72 -1.97 -2.63
C GLU A 203 16.15 -1.41 -2.69
N THR A 204 17.08 -2.01 -1.93
CA THR A 204 18.50 -1.60 -1.93
C THR A 204 19.12 -1.75 -3.32
N LEU A 205 18.86 -2.85 -4.02
CA LEU A 205 19.33 -3.04 -5.39
C LEU A 205 18.76 -1.99 -6.35
N SER A 206 17.46 -1.71 -6.25
CA SER A 206 16.79 -0.68 -7.06
C SER A 206 17.43 0.70 -6.84
N ASN A 207 17.62 1.08 -5.59
CA ASN A 207 18.27 2.34 -5.21
C ASN A 207 19.72 2.43 -5.70
N LEU A 208 20.47 1.32 -5.65
CA LEU A 208 21.84 1.28 -6.17
C LEU A 208 21.88 1.51 -7.69
N LEU A 209 20.98 0.88 -8.44
CA LEU A 209 20.88 1.07 -9.89
C LEU A 209 20.50 2.51 -10.25
N ALA A 210 19.53 3.08 -9.53
CA ALA A 210 19.15 4.47 -9.71
C ALA A 210 20.31 5.42 -9.38
N TRP A 211 21.05 5.15 -8.29
CA TRP A 211 22.22 5.93 -7.91
C TRP A 211 23.32 5.89 -8.97
N LEU A 212 23.60 4.73 -9.56
CA LEU A 212 24.55 4.60 -10.68
C LEU A 212 24.11 5.41 -11.90
N LEU A 213 22.82 5.37 -12.24
CA LEU A 213 22.26 6.19 -13.32
C LEU A 213 22.37 7.69 -13.01
N ASN A 214 22.14 8.07 -11.76
CA ASN A 214 22.19 9.47 -11.32
C ASN A 214 23.57 10.12 -11.52
N PHE A 215 24.68 9.37 -11.52
CA PHE A 215 25.99 9.95 -11.89
C PHE A 215 26.02 10.54 -13.30
N ILE A 216 25.45 9.81 -14.26
CA ILE A 216 25.38 10.24 -15.65
C ILE A 216 24.34 11.35 -15.78
N LEU A 217 23.18 11.14 -15.16
CA LEU A 217 22.04 12.04 -15.26
C LEU A 217 22.35 13.42 -14.65
N LEU A 218 22.99 13.49 -13.47
CA LEU A 218 23.37 14.76 -12.86
C LEU A 218 24.33 15.55 -13.76
N TYR A 219 25.29 14.91 -14.41
CA TYR A 219 26.18 15.61 -15.35
C TYR A 219 25.41 16.20 -16.54
N MET A 220 24.46 15.45 -17.10
CA MET A 220 23.66 15.90 -18.26
C MET A 220 22.64 16.98 -17.92
N VAL A 221 22.08 16.92 -16.71
CA VAL A 221 20.91 17.71 -16.31
C VAL A 221 21.29 19.00 -15.57
N THR A 222 22.48 19.05 -14.93
CA THR A 222 22.95 20.24 -14.20
C THR A 222 22.96 21.48 -15.10
N GLY A 223 22.25 22.53 -14.69
CA GLY A 223 22.15 23.79 -15.43
C GLY A 223 21.15 23.79 -16.58
N ASN A 224 20.55 22.64 -16.94
CA ASN A 224 19.54 22.55 -17.98
C ASN A 224 18.15 22.33 -17.38
N GLN A 225 17.42 23.44 -17.16
CA GLN A 225 16.08 23.41 -16.56
C GLN A 225 15.07 22.58 -17.35
N PHE A 226 15.16 22.60 -18.68
CA PHE A 226 14.28 21.78 -19.52
C PHE A 226 14.49 20.30 -19.24
N CYS A 227 15.74 19.83 -19.18
CA CYS A 227 16.06 18.44 -18.87
C CYS A 227 15.65 18.07 -17.43
N ILE A 228 15.85 18.95 -16.45
CA ILE A 228 15.40 18.73 -15.06
C ILE A 228 13.89 18.44 -15.03
N TRP A 229 13.10 19.35 -15.60
CA TRP A 229 11.63 19.27 -15.59
C TRP A 229 11.11 18.09 -16.41
N PHE A 230 11.72 17.84 -17.58
CA PHE A 230 11.38 16.68 -18.41
C PHE A 230 11.62 15.36 -17.65
N CYS A 231 12.81 15.19 -17.07
CA CYS A 231 13.13 14.01 -16.27
C CYS A 231 12.21 13.87 -15.06
N PHE A 232 11.94 14.97 -14.35
CA PHE A 232 11.04 14.99 -13.20
C PHE A 232 9.63 14.52 -13.58
N ILE A 233 9.00 15.14 -14.58
CA ILE A 233 7.64 14.81 -15.02
C ILE A 233 7.55 13.36 -15.51
N CYS A 234 8.49 12.92 -16.36
CA CYS A 234 8.51 11.55 -16.87
C CYS A 234 8.65 10.53 -15.73
N CYS A 235 9.57 10.75 -14.80
CA CYS A 235 9.79 9.83 -13.67
C CYS A 235 8.61 9.85 -12.70
N THR A 236 7.99 11.01 -12.42
CA THR A 236 6.77 11.10 -11.59
C THR A 236 5.60 10.33 -12.21
N ILE A 237 5.41 10.38 -13.53
CA ILE A 237 4.38 9.57 -14.21
C ILE A 237 4.67 8.07 -14.03
N VAL A 238 5.93 7.65 -14.23
CA VAL A 238 6.34 6.25 -14.04
C VAL A 238 6.17 5.82 -12.59
N HIS A 239 6.54 6.67 -11.63
CA HIS A 239 6.41 6.46 -10.19
C HIS A 239 4.96 6.17 -9.79
N LEU A 240 4.04 7.09 -10.09
CA LEU A 240 2.62 6.95 -9.76
C LEU A 240 1.96 5.78 -10.49
N TYR A 241 2.26 5.58 -11.78
CA TYR A 241 1.72 4.46 -12.54
C TYR A 241 2.20 3.11 -11.97
N SER A 242 3.48 3.00 -11.60
CA SER A 242 4.04 1.77 -11.03
C SER A 242 3.41 1.48 -9.67
N ASN A 243 3.25 2.47 -8.80
CA ASN A 243 2.54 2.27 -7.53
C ASN A 243 1.08 1.85 -7.75
N TYR A 244 0.36 2.53 -8.66
CA TYR A 244 -1.01 2.14 -9.02
C TYR A 244 -1.09 0.65 -9.39
N ARG A 245 -0.17 0.16 -10.22
CA ARG A 245 -0.08 -1.25 -10.61
C ARG A 245 0.27 -2.15 -9.43
N ALA A 246 1.24 -1.76 -8.59
CA ALA A 246 1.63 -2.49 -7.38
C ALA A 246 0.45 -2.67 -6.41
N VAL A 247 -0.26 -1.60 -6.05
CA VAL A 247 -1.39 -1.71 -5.12
C VAL A 247 -2.59 -2.42 -5.75
N LYS A 248 -2.76 -2.33 -7.08
CA LYS A 248 -3.86 -3.01 -7.77
C LYS A 248 -3.71 -4.52 -7.75
N CYS A 249 -2.48 -5.06 -7.87
CA CYS A 249 -2.25 -6.50 -7.90
C CYS A 249 -2.35 -7.18 -6.52
N LEU A 250 -2.32 -6.41 -5.41
CA LEU A 250 -2.45 -6.94 -4.06
C LEU A 250 -3.80 -7.64 -3.83
N LYS A 251 -3.74 -8.87 -3.30
CA LYS A 251 -4.90 -9.73 -2.98
C LYS A 251 -5.03 -9.89 -1.47
N LEU A 252 -5.23 -8.79 -0.76
CA LEU A 252 -5.30 -8.76 0.71
C LEU A 252 -6.40 -9.71 1.21
N ARG A 253 -6.09 -10.52 2.22
CA ARG A 253 -6.96 -11.59 2.72
C ARG A 253 -8.07 -11.11 3.67
N THR A 254 -8.02 -9.85 4.08
CA THR A 254 -8.91 -9.27 5.09
C THR A 254 -9.79 -8.17 4.50
N PHE A 255 -11.03 -8.10 4.98
CA PHE A 255 -11.93 -7.00 4.66
C PHE A 255 -11.60 -5.77 5.49
N ASN A 256 -11.35 -4.64 4.83
CA ASN A 256 -11.47 -3.32 5.44
C ASN A 256 -12.92 -2.82 5.27
N ARG A 257 -13.21 -1.59 5.74
CA ARG A 257 -14.57 -1.03 5.70
C ARG A 257 -15.10 -0.92 4.26
N THR A 258 -14.28 -0.40 3.34
CA THR A 258 -14.61 -0.25 1.91
C THR A 258 -14.86 -1.59 1.24
N ARG A 259 -13.94 -2.55 1.40
CA ARG A 259 -14.08 -3.90 0.85
C ARG A 259 -15.33 -4.60 1.41
N PHE A 260 -15.56 -4.50 2.71
CA PHE A 260 -16.74 -5.09 3.33
C PHE A 260 -18.04 -4.48 2.80
N HIS A 261 -18.07 -3.15 2.66
CA HIS A 261 -19.21 -2.44 2.08
C HIS A 261 -19.51 -2.91 0.64
N LEU A 262 -18.48 -2.98 -0.22
CA LEU A 262 -18.63 -3.47 -1.61
C LEU A 262 -19.15 -4.92 -1.65
N ALA A 263 -18.60 -5.78 -0.80
CA ALA A 263 -19.02 -7.19 -0.71
C ALA A 263 -20.49 -7.31 -0.30
N ILE A 264 -20.89 -6.56 0.73
CA ILE A 264 -22.25 -6.55 1.25
C ILE A 264 -23.22 -5.97 0.23
N GLN A 265 -22.91 -4.81 -0.36
CA GLN A 265 -23.77 -4.16 -1.34
C GLN A 265 -24.04 -5.10 -2.53
N GLN A 266 -22.99 -5.70 -3.09
CA GLN A 266 -23.10 -6.66 -4.18
C GLN A 266 -23.91 -7.89 -3.79
N TRP A 267 -23.70 -8.42 -2.58
CA TRP A 267 -24.44 -9.57 -2.08
C TRP A 267 -25.93 -9.25 -1.90
N PHE A 268 -26.27 -8.10 -1.31
CA PHE A 268 -27.66 -7.63 -1.20
C PHE A 268 -28.31 -7.48 -2.58
N GLU A 269 -27.67 -6.80 -3.53
CA GLU A 269 -28.21 -6.65 -4.89
C GLU A 269 -28.49 -8.00 -5.55
N GLN A 270 -27.58 -8.96 -5.42
CA GLN A 270 -27.75 -10.29 -6.02
C GLN A 270 -28.88 -11.11 -5.39
N GLN A 271 -29.07 -10.98 -4.08
CA GLN A 271 -30.09 -11.71 -3.34
C GLN A 271 -31.48 -11.13 -3.57
N PHE A 272 -31.59 -9.80 -3.64
CA PHE A 272 -32.90 -9.13 -3.64
C PHE A 272 -33.36 -8.65 -5.03
N CYS A 273 -32.49 -8.32 -5.98
CA CYS A 273 -32.93 -7.97 -7.35
C CYS A 273 -33.66 -9.14 -8.05
N HIS A 274 -33.28 -10.38 -7.77
CA HIS A 274 -33.94 -11.55 -8.35
C HIS A 274 -35.36 -11.77 -7.80
N VAL A 275 -35.58 -11.41 -6.53
CA VAL A 275 -36.89 -11.48 -5.88
C VAL A 275 -37.83 -10.39 -6.41
N PHE A 276 -37.34 -9.16 -6.59
CA PHE A 276 -38.15 -8.07 -7.15
C PHE A 276 -38.58 -8.33 -8.60
N MET A 277 -37.72 -8.93 -9.43
CA MET A 277 -38.06 -9.29 -10.80
C MET A 277 -39.10 -10.42 -10.89
N LEU A 278 -39.09 -11.37 -9.94
CA LEU A 278 -40.08 -12.44 -9.86
C LEU A 278 -41.43 -11.94 -9.34
N ASN A 279 -41.45 -10.97 -8.42
CA ASN A 279 -42.69 -10.46 -7.81
C ASN A 279 -43.56 -9.63 -8.79
N ASN A 280 -42.98 -9.12 -9.88
CA ASN A 280 -43.73 -8.42 -10.94
C ASN A 280 -44.42 -9.37 -11.94
N ASN A 281 -44.03 -10.64 -11.95
CA ASN A 281 -44.72 -11.68 -12.71
C ASN A 281 -45.53 -12.49 -11.70
N ASN A 282 -46.86 -12.44 -11.77
CA ASN A 282 -47.84 -12.95 -10.77
C ASN A 282 -47.77 -14.47 -10.39
N ASP A 283 -46.64 -15.15 -10.55
CA ASP A 283 -46.41 -16.52 -10.09
C ASP A 283 -45.89 -16.54 -8.64
N MET A 284 -46.77 -16.16 -7.71
CA MET A 284 -46.51 -16.13 -6.26
C MET A 284 -46.27 -17.50 -5.61
N ASN A 285 -46.26 -18.60 -6.36
CA ASN A 285 -46.25 -19.96 -5.81
C ASN A 285 -44.98 -20.78 -6.08
N LYS A 286 -43.93 -20.21 -6.68
CA LYS A 286 -42.62 -20.87 -6.78
C LYS A 286 -41.49 -19.85 -6.71
N ILE A 287 -41.21 -19.30 -5.54
CA ILE A 287 -39.84 -18.91 -5.23
C ILE A 287 -39.21 -20.16 -4.62
N PRO A 288 -38.37 -20.90 -5.35
CA PRO A 288 -37.73 -22.04 -4.74
C PRO A 288 -36.72 -21.52 -3.72
N GLU A 289 -36.85 -21.94 -2.46
CA GLU A 289 -35.88 -21.62 -1.38
C GLU A 289 -34.43 -21.83 -1.82
N TYR A 290 -34.17 -22.77 -2.75
CA TYR A 290 -32.83 -23.04 -3.27
C TYR A 290 -32.19 -21.89 -4.08
N LEU A 291 -32.96 -20.94 -4.62
CA LEU A 291 -32.44 -19.85 -5.47
C LEU A 291 -31.91 -18.66 -4.65
N LEU A 292 -32.49 -18.39 -3.48
CA LEU A 292 -31.98 -17.41 -2.50
C LEU A 292 -30.77 -17.98 -1.72
N VAL A 293 -30.74 -19.29 -1.51
CA VAL A 293 -29.75 -19.93 -0.64
C VAL A 293 -28.38 -20.13 -1.31
N ASN A 294 -28.26 -20.04 -2.64
CA ASN A 294 -27.07 -20.55 -3.35
C ASN A 294 -26.03 -19.52 -3.82
N LYS A 295 -26.21 -18.21 -3.59
CA LYS A 295 -25.16 -17.24 -3.91
C LYS A 295 -24.26 -16.98 -2.70
N SER A 296 -23.08 -17.60 -2.74
CA SER A 296 -22.02 -17.42 -1.75
C SER A 296 -21.65 -15.95 -1.60
N PHE A 297 -21.34 -15.53 -0.37
CA PHE A 297 -20.81 -14.20 -0.10
C PHE A 297 -19.59 -13.90 -0.99
N PRO A 298 -19.44 -12.68 -1.55
CA PRO A 298 -18.34 -12.36 -2.45
C PRO A 298 -16.98 -12.66 -1.83
N ASN A 299 -16.11 -13.31 -2.62
CA ASN A 299 -14.76 -13.63 -2.18
C ASN A 299 -13.94 -12.34 -2.00
N VAL A 300 -13.14 -12.28 -0.93
CA VAL A 300 -12.27 -11.12 -0.65
C VAL A 300 -11.36 -10.76 -1.83
N ILE A 301 -10.91 -11.74 -2.62
CA ILE A 301 -10.07 -11.53 -3.80
C ILE A 301 -10.82 -10.75 -4.88
N TRP A 302 -12.08 -11.09 -5.16
CA TRP A 302 -12.92 -10.33 -6.12
C TRP A 302 -13.07 -8.88 -5.66
N VAL A 303 -13.31 -8.68 -4.37
CA VAL A 303 -13.48 -7.34 -3.80
C VAL A 303 -12.19 -6.51 -3.88
N ASN A 304 -11.01 -7.12 -3.78
CA ASN A 304 -9.73 -6.43 -3.97
C ASN A 304 -9.58 -5.82 -5.38
N GLU A 305 -10.20 -6.44 -6.39
CA GLU A 305 -10.20 -5.94 -7.78
C GLU A 305 -11.20 -4.79 -7.95
N CYS A 306 -12.30 -4.79 -7.20
CA CYS A 306 -13.30 -3.72 -7.22
C CYS A 306 -12.95 -2.54 -6.30
N GLU A 307 -12.06 -2.73 -5.33
CA GLU A 307 -11.67 -1.69 -4.36
C GLU A 307 -11.11 -0.46 -5.09
N PRO A 308 -11.68 0.73 -4.87
CA PRO A 308 -11.13 1.97 -5.38
C PRO A 308 -9.83 2.32 -4.65
N ILE A 309 -8.80 2.72 -5.40
CA ILE A 309 -7.49 3.08 -4.84
C ILE A 309 -7.47 4.54 -4.37
N LEU A 310 -8.16 5.44 -5.09
CA LEU A 310 -8.08 6.89 -4.91
C LEU A 310 -9.04 7.47 -3.86
N TYR A 311 -10.05 6.72 -3.45
CA TYR A 311 -11.04 7.19 -2.49
C TYR A 311 -11.49 6.07 -1.56
N LYS A 312 -11.90 6.46 -0.36
CA LYS A 312 -12.47 5.55 0.63
C LYS A 312 -13.98 5.71 0.66
N THR A 313 -14.67 4.63 1.01
CA THR A 313 -16.10 4.72 1.32
C THR A 313 -16.26 5.23 2.75
N ASP A 314 -16.32 6.55 2.92
CA ASP A 314 -16.59 7.17 4.23
C ASP A 314 -18.07 7.07 4.62
N GLN A 315 -18.96 7.05 3.62
CA GLN A 315 -20.39 6.82 3.79
C GLN A 315 -20.70 5.33 3.70
N SER A 316 -20.82 4.71 4.86
CA SER A 316 -21.09 3.29 5.02
C SER A 316 -22.57 2.96 4.82
N THR A 317 -23.20 3.55 3.80
CA THR A 317 -24.64 3.46 3.57
C THR A 317 -24.97 2.30 2.64
N ILE A 318 -25.50 1.20 3.16
CA ILE A 318 -26.01 0.08 2.36
C ILE A 318 -27.38 0.48 1.80
N ILE A 319 -27.51 0.47 0.47
CA ILE A 319 -28.74 0.84 -0.23
C ILE A 319 -29.50 -0.45 -0.58
N MET A 320 -30.62 -0.68 0.10
CA MET A 320 -31.41 -1.91 -0.06
C MET A 320 -32.36 -1.89 -1.27
N GLY A 321 -32.53 -0.74 -1.93
CA GLY A 321 -33.40 -0.57 -3.10
C GLY A 321 -34.90 -0.85 -2.86
N CYS A 322 -35.29 -1.22 -1.64
CA CYS A 322 -36.66 -1.51 -1.24
C CYS A 322 -36.89 -1.22 0.26
N SER A 323 -38.17 -1.17 0.66
CA SER A 323 -38.57 -1.03 2.06
C SER A 323 -38.40 -2.36 2.81
N LEU A 324 -38.12 -2.28 4.11
CA LEU A 324 -37.91 -3.43 4.99
C LEU A 324 -39.10 -4.40 4.95
N TYR A 325 -40.31 -3.85 4.82
CA TYR A 325 -41.56 -4.58 4.77
C TYR A 325 -41.81 -5.27 3.43
N LYS A 326 -41.10 -4.86 2.36
CA LYS A 326 -41.14 -5.48 1.04
C LYS A 326 -40.10 -6.60 0.87
N LEU A 327 -39.22 -6.83 1.87
CA LEU A 327 -38.29 -7.95 1.85
C LEU A 327 -39.06 -9.27 2.02
N PRO A 328 -38.65 -10.35 1.31
CA PRO A 328 -39.18 -11.70 1.57
C PRO A 328 -38.91 -12.13 3.03
N ILE A 329 -39.71 -13.07 3.53
CA ILE A 329 -39.72 -13.49 4.95
C ILE A 329 -38.34 -13.98 5.40
N GLU A 330 -37.57 -14.68 4.56
CA GLU A 330 -36.19 -15.08 4.89
C GLU A 330 -35.27 -13.87 5.05
N GLY A 331 -35.42 -12.86 4.17
CA GLY A 331 -34.69 -11.60 4.25
C GLY A 331 -34.98 -10.86 5.55
N GLN A 332 -36.25 -10.79 5.97
CA GLN A 332 -36.65 -10.18 7.24
C GLN A 332 -36.08 -10.92 8.46
N LYS A 333 -35.87 -12.25 8.38
CA LYS A 333 -35.25 -13.05 9.46
C LYS A 333 -33.73 -12.90 9.54
N LEU A 334 -33.04 -12.78 8.39
CA LEU A 334 -31.58 -12.59 8.35
C LEU A 334 -31.14 -11.17 8.70
N LEU A 335 -31.99 -10.18 8.37
CA LEU A 335 -31.64 -8.77 8.46
C LEU A 335 -31.25 -8.31 9.88
N PRO A 336 -31.89 -8.74 10.98
CA PRO A 336 -31.45 -8.39 12.34
C PRO A 336 -30.02 -8.86 12.66
N HIS A 337 -29.64 -10.06 12.21
CA HIS A 337 -28.27 -10.56 12.38
C HIS A 337 -27.26 -9.77 11.52
N LEU A 338 -27.65 -9.40 10.29
CA LEU A 338 -26.85 -8.57 9.39
C LEU A 338 -26.71 -7.13 9.90
N ILE A 339 -27.78 -6.54 10.45
CA ILE A 339 -27.78 -5.24 11.11
C ILE A 339 -26.82 -5.29 12.30
N GLY A 340 -26.88 -6.30 13.16
CA GLY A 340 -25.93 -6.43 14.27
C GLY A 340 -24.46 -6.59 13.83
N LEU A 341 -24.21 -7.21 12.68
CA LEU A 341 -22.88 -7.31 12.07
C LEU A 341 -22.41 -5.99 11.44
N CYS A 342 -23.34 -5.26 10.81
CA CYS A 342 -23.11 -3.96 10.19
C CYS A 342 -22.93 -2.85 11.22
N GLU A 343 -23.70 -2.84 12.30
CA GLU A 343 -23.57 -1.91 13.44
C GLU A 343 -22.19 -2.06 14.11
N LYS A 344 -21.73 -3.30 14.32
CA LYS A 344 -20.36 -3.57 14.81
C LYS A 344 -19.26 -3.07 13.87
N LYS A 345 -19.56 -2.86 12.59
CA LYS A 345 -18.65 -2.33 11.56
C LYS A 345 -18.99 -0.89 11.15
N GLN A 346 -19.87 -0.21 11.89
CA GLN A 346 -20.36 1.15 11.61
C GLN A 346 -20.89 1.33 10.17
N LEU A 347 -21.65 0.35 9.68
CA LEU A 347 -22.42 0.44 8.43
C LEU A 347 -23.87 0.83 8.73
N HIS A 348 -24.36 1.86 8.04
CA HIS A 348 -25.73 2.34 8.12
C HIS A 348 -26.55 1.80 6.95
N PHE A 349 -27.83 1.53 7.15
CA PHE A 349 -28.74 1.15 6.08
C PHE A 349 -29.59 2.34 5.67
N VAL A 350 -29.75 2.55 4.36
CA VAL A 350 -30.79 3.43 3.82
C VAL A 350 -31.76 2.59 3.01
N LEU A 351 -33.00 2.59 3.47
CA LEU A 351 -34.15 1.97 2.83
C LEU A 351 -34.75 2.97 1.85
N PHE A 352 -34.84 2.61 0.57
CA PHE A 352 -35.65 3.34 -0.39
C PHE A 352 -36.96 2.59 -0.60
N GLU A 353 -38.10 3.22 -0.38
CA GLU A 353 -39.31 2.75 -1.05
C GLU A 353 -39.15 3.08 -2.53
N LEU A 354 -38.98 2.07 -3.38
CA LEU A 354 -39.37 2.18 -4.80
C LEU A 354 -40.88 2.40 -4.83
N GLY A 355 -41.30 3.65 -4.59
CA GLY A 355 -42.49 4.21 -5.16
C GLY A 355 -42.16 4.49 -6.62
N ILE A 356 -42.95 3.93 -7.53
CA ILE A 356 -43.05 4.42 -8.89
C ILE A 356 -43.54 5.86 -8.77
N HIS A 357 -42.64 6.82 -8.58
CA HIS A 357 -42.92 8.22 -8.83
C HIS A 357 -42.44 8.52 -10.24
N SER A 358 -43.40 8.36 -11.16
CA SER A 358 -43.63 9.28 -12.27
C SER A 358 -42.81 10.56 -12.08
N THR A 359 -41.95 10.83 -13.06
CA THR A 359 -41.46 12.16 -13.36
C THR A 359 -42.57 13.18 -13.16
N ARG A 360 -42.49 13.93 -12.07
CA ARG A 360 -43.05 15.27 -11.99
C ARG A 360 -41.90 16.17 -11.59
N GLN A 361 -41.40 16.88 -12.60
CA GLN A 361 -40.84 18.21 -12.43
C GLN A 361 -41.70 19.04 -11.48
N LEU A 362 -41.06 20.02 -10.84
CA LEU A 362 -41.52 21.32 -10.32
C LEU A 362 -40.66 21.57 -9.05
N ASN A 363 -39.90 22.64 -8.88
CA ASN A 363 -39.58 23.83 -9.67
C ASN A 363 -38.24 24.38 -9.16
#